data_AF-A0A6S6SRT5-F1
#
_entry.id   AF-A0A6S6SRT5-F1
#
_cell.length_a   1.000
_cell.length_b   1.000
_cell.length_c   1.000
_cell.angle_alpha   90.00
_cell.angle_beta   90.00
_cell.angle_gamma   90.00
#
_symmetry.space_group_name_H-M   'P 1'
#
loop_
_entity.id
_entity.type
_entity.pdbx_description
1 polymer ?
#
loop_
_entity_poly.entity_id
_entity_poly.type
_entity_poly.pdbx_seq_one_letter_code
_entity_poly.pdbx_strand_id
1 'polypeptide(L)'
;MKYSKLEKLLFSIIAISFSLTSSAIAESSKEYALMGKSTWSAFECSVLAGKIGNTKEEERLFLFGYEEGLKFINALKSNKIKRKDLSSEIPMAMIWSLGGPTSDFMLGRVFEVAMEYALKDVYKTDNNTYDVDMQKTIAKRKFSKSNCSLIGK
;
A
#
# COMPACT_ATOMS: atom_id res chain seq x y z
N MET A 1 15.93 -68.19 -3.47
CA MET A 1 14.72 -67.61 -2.82
C MET A 1 15.10 -66.70 -1.65
N LYS A 2 15.73 -65.54 -1.91
CA LYS A 2 16.14 -64.59 -0.85
C LYS A 2 16.13 -63.10 -1.23
N TYR A 3 15.79 -62.74 -2.47
CA TYR A 3 15.81 -61.35 -2.96
C TYR A 3 14.43 -60.68 -3.08
N SER A 4 13.33 -61.45 -3.01
CA SER A 4 11.96 -60.96 -3.23
C SER A 4 11.38 -60.10 -2.08
N LYS A 5 12.00 -60.12 -0.89
CA LYS A 5 11.54 -59.34 0.29
C LYS A 5 12.17 -57.96 0.41
N LEU A 6 13.35 -57.73 -0.18
CA LEU A 6 14.06 -56.44 -0.09
C LEU A 6 13.51 -55.41 -1.07
N GLU A 7 13.05 -55.83 -2.25
CA GLU A 7 12.45 -54.92 -3.25
C GLU A 7 11.09 -54.38 -2.79
N LYS A 8 10.32 -55.18 -2.05
CA LYS A 8 9.04 -54.73 -1.46
C LYS A 8 9.23 -53.76 -0.29
N LEU A 9 10.41 -53.76 0.35
CA LEU A 9 10.72 -52.82 1.42
C LEU A 9 11.18 -51.46 0.87
N LEU A 10 11.88 -51.45 -0.26
CA LEU A 10 12.34 -50.23 -0.94
C LEU A 10 11.21 -49.42 -1.57
N PHE A 11 10.13 -50.07 -2.02
CA PHE A 11 8.94 -49.37 -2.54
C PHE A 11 8.04 -48.75 -1.46
N SER A 12 8.26 -49.06 -0.18
CA SER A 12 7.41 -48.56 0.91
C SER A 12 7.93 -47.24 1.53
N ILE A 13 9.09 -46.74 1.10
CA ILE A 13 9.74 -45.55 1.69
C ILE A 13 9.56 -44.28 0.83
N ILE A 14 9.09 -44.39 -0.42
CA ILE A 14 8.91 -43.24 -1.35
C ILE A 14 7.41 -42.86 -1.47
N ALA A 15 6.72 -42.74 -0.34
CA ALA A 15 5.30 -42.32 -0.33
C ALA A 15 4.98 -41.33 0.79
N ILE A 16 5.98 -40.58 1.28
CA ILE A 16 5.75 -39.38 2.08
C ILE A 16 6.04 -38.19 1.17
N SER A 17 5.19 -38.03 0.16
CA SER A 17 5.09 -36.79 -0.61
C SER A 17 4.56 -35.73 0.35
N PHE A 18 5.51 -35.01 0.95
CA PHE A 18 5.28 -33.86 1.82
C PHE A 18 4.51 -32.80 1.02
N SER A 19 3.18 -32.88 1.10
CA SER A 19 2.29 -31.87 0.55
C SER A 19 2.38 -30.66 1.46
N LEU A 20 3.40 -29.83 1.25
CA LEU A 20 3.43 -28.45 1.70
C LEU A 20 2.36 -27.70 0.90
N THR A 21 1.09 -27.92 1.23
CA THR A 21 0.06 -26.96 0.89
C THR A 21 0.40 -25.70 1.67
N SER A 22 1.10 -24.76 1.02
CA SER A 22 1.14 -23.39 1.49
C SER A 22 -0.30 -22.93 1.56
N SER A 23 -0.86 -22.93 2.76
CA SER A 23 -2.12 -22.27 3.04
C SER A 23 -1.86 -20.80 2.78
N ALA A 24 -2.15 -20.33 1.57
CA ALA A 24 -2.26 -18.91 1.30
C ALA A 24 -3.38 -18.42 2.21
N ILE A 25 -3.01 -17.82 3.35
CA ILE A 25 -3.98 -17.20 4.24
C ILE A 25 -4.60 -16.08 3.40
N ALA A 26 -5.85 -16.29 3.00
CA ALA A 26 -6.58 -15.27 2.27
C ALA A 26 -6.74 -14.08 3.20
N GLU A 27 -6.20 -12.93 2.79
CA GLU A 27 -6.37 -11.68 3.51
C GLU A 27 -7.86 -11.37 3.66
N SER A 28 -8.23 -10.90 4.84
CA SER A 28 -9.58 -10.48 5.16
C SER A 28 -9.94 -9.18 4.44
N SER A 29 -11.24 -8.95 4.30
CA SER A 29 -11.78 -7.68 3.80
C SER A 29 -11.19 -6.45 4.49
N LYS A 30 -11.00 -6.52 5.82
CA LYS A 30 -10.43 -5.42 6.59
C LYS A 30 -8.95 -5.22 6.30
N GLU A 31 -8.18 -6.29 6.17
CA GLU A 31 -6.75 -6.21 5.82
C GLU A 31 -6.57 -5.55 4.46
N TYR A 32 -7.35 -5.93 3.44
CA TYR A 32 -7.34 -5.24 2.15
C TYR A 32 -7.70 -3.75 2.27
N ALA A 33 -8.72 -3.40 3.05
CA ALA A 33 -9.08 -1.99 3.26
C ALA A 33 -7.95 -1.19 3.95
N LEU A 34 -7.24 -1.82 4.89
CA LEU A 34 -6.07 -1.24 5.54
C LEU A 34 -4.91 -1.02 4.57
N MET A 35 -4.72 -1.87 3.55
CA MET A 35 -3.75 -1.61 2.48
C MET A 35 -4.09 -0.32 1.71
N GLY A 36 -5.37 -0.06 1.46
CA GLY A 36 -5.82 1.20 0.88
C GLY A 36 -5.49 2.41 1.75
N LYS A 37 -5.67 2.29 3.07
CA LYS A 37 -5.29 3.33 4.04
C LYS A 37 -3.77 3.55 4.07
N SER A 38 -2.99 2.47 4.04
CA SER A 38 -1.53 2.50 3.96
C SER A 38 -1.06 3.21 2.68
N THR A 39 -1.68 2.89 1.56
CA THR A 39 -1.45 3.54 0.24
C THR A 39 -1.63 5.04 0.32
N TRP A 40 -2.79 5.48 0.82
CA TRP A 40 -3.09 6.91 0.96
C TRP A 40 -2.04 7.63 1.80
N SER A 41 -1.77 7.09 2.99
CA SER A 41 -0.82 7.68 3.94
C SER A 41 0.60 7.72 3.37
N ALA A 42 1.01 6.66 2.67
CA ALA A 42 2.32 6.56 2.05
C ALA A 42 2.49 7.56 0.90
N PHE A 43 1.48 7.75 0.07
CA PHE A 43 1.51 8.75 -1.00
C PHE A 43 1.56 10.18 -0.46
N GLU A 44 0.74 10.51 0.55
CA GLU A 44 0.84 11.82 1.20
C GLU A 44 2.25 12.07 1.76
N CYS A 45 2.78 11.07 2.46
CA CYS A 45 4.10 11.14 3.07
C CYS A 45 5.25 11.18 2.05
N SER A 46 5.12 10.49 0.92
CA SER A 46 6.08 10.52 -0.19
C SER A 46 6.19 11.94 -0.75
N VAL A 47 5.05 12.58 -1.04
CA VAL A 47 4.97 13.97 -1.52
C VAL A 47 5.59 14.94 -0.51
N LEU A 48 5.32 14.76 0.78
CA LEU A 48 5.92 15.58 1.84
C LEU A 48 7.44 15.38 1.95
N ALA A 49 7.93 14.14 1.79
CA ALA A 49 9.35 13.82 1.79
C ALA A 49 10.08 14.50 0.62
N GLY A 50 9.50 14.45 -0.59
CA GLY A 50 10.02 15.17 -1.74
C GLY A 50 10.05 16.67 -1.51
N LYS A 51 9.00 17.22 -0.90
CA LYS A 51 8.92 18.66 -0.60
C LYS A 51 10.02 19.14 0.35
N ILE A 52 10.47 18.30 1.28
CA ILE A 52 11.58 18.63 2.20
C ILE A 52 12.96 18.23 1.66
N GLY A 53 13.03 17.70 0.44
CA GLY A 53 14.28 17.30 -0.23
C GLY A 53 14.83 15.94 0.20
N ASN A 54 14.01 15.08 0.82
CA ASN A 54 14.39 13.72 1.21
C ASN A 54 13.96 12.71 0.13
N THR A 55 14.67 12.73 -1.01
CA THR A 55 14.33 11.94 -2.21
C THR A 55 14.35 10.42 -1.97
N LYS A 56 15.25 9.94 -1.10
CA LYS A 56 15.31 8.51 -0.74
C LYS A 56 14.03 8.06 -0.03
N GLU A 57 13.53 8.87 0.90
CA GLU A 57 12.33 8.55 1.66
C GLU A 57 11.07 8.75 0.81
N GLU A 58 11.07 9.74 -0.09
CA GLU A 58 10.04 9.94 -1.11
C GLU A 58 9.85 8.68 -1.96
N GLU A 59 10.94 8.14 -2.53
CA GLU A 59 10.92 6.92 -3.35
C GLU A 59 10.46 5.70 -2.54
N ARG A 60 11.01 5.50 -1.34
CA ARG A 60 10.64 4.37 -0.47
C ARG A 60 9.13 4.38 -0.17
N LEU A 61 8.59 5.53 0.21
CA LEU A 61 7.17 5.69 0.54
C LEU A 61 6.30 5.56 -0.71
N PHE A 62 6.75 6.08 -1.85
CA PHE A 62 6.04 5.93 -3.12
C PHE A 62 5.90 4.45 -3.49
N LEU A 63 7.01 3.70 -3.48
CA LEU A 63 7.01 2.28 -3.85
C LEU A 63 6.17 1.44 -2.88
N PHE A 64 6.26 1.70 -1.58
CA PHE A 64 5.41 1.03 -0.59
C PHE A 64 3.93 1.32 -0.82
N GLY A 65 3.57 2.59 -1.02
CA GLY A 65 2.19 2.98 -1.33
C GLY A 65 1.70 2.37 -2.64
N TYR A 66 2.57 2.29 -3.65
CA TYR A 66 2.26 1.70 -4.94
C TYR A 66 1.92 0.21 -4.81
N GLU A 67 2.76 -0.55 -4.10
CA GLU A 67 2.57 -1.98 -3.89
C GLU A 67 1.26 -2.29 -3.15
N GLU A 68 1.04 -1.62 -2.01
CA GLU A 68 -0.17 -1.78 -1.20
C GLU A 68 -1.43 -1.35 -1.98
N GLY A 69 -1.30 -0.31 -2.80
CA GLY A 69 -2.38 0.25 -3.60
C GLY A 69 -2.85 -0.71 -4.67
N LEU A 70 -1.91 -1.39 -5.35
CA LEU A 70 -2.24 -2.42 -6.33
C LEU A 70 -2.94 -3.62 -5.67
N LYS A 71 -2.47 -4.08 -4.51
CA LYS A 71 -3.13 -5.17 -3.77
C LYS A 71 -4.56 -4.78 -3.40
N PHE A 72 -4.75 -3.59 -2.84
CA PHE A 72 -6.06 -3.04 -2.48
C PHE A 72 -7.00 -2.93 -3.69
N ILE A 73 -6.56 -2.31 -4.79
CA ILE A 73 -7.40 -2.10 -5.98
C ILE A 73 -7.77 -3.44 -6.63
N ASN A 74 -6.84 -4.39 -6.70
CA ASN A 74 -7.12 -5.72 -7.25
C ASN A 74 -8.11 -6.50 -6.37
N ALA A 75 -8.02 -6.38 -5.05
CA ALA A 75 -8.98 -6.96 -4.12
C ALA A 75 -10.37 -6.32 -4.25
N LEU A 76 -10.43 -4.99 -4.42
CA LEU A 76 -11.66 -4.25 -4.66
C LEU A 76 -12.35 -4.71 -5.95
N LYS A 77 -11.59 -4.79 -7.06
CA LYS A 77 -12.09 -5.30 -8.36
C LYS A 77 -12.56 -6.74 -8.29
N SER A 78 -11.97 -7.53 -7.39
CA SER A 78 -12.35 -8.92 -7.15
C SER A 78 -13.48 -9.09 -6.12
N ASN A 79 -14.14 -8.00 -5.70
CA ASN A 79 -15.19 -7.98 -4.68
C ASN A 79 -14.78 -8.62 -3.33
N LYS A 80 -13.50 -8.54 -2.97
CA LYS A 80 -12.97 -9.08 -1.70
C LYS A 80 -13.13 -8.13 -0.51
N ILE A 81 -13.52 -6.87 -0.76
CA ILE A 81 -13.65 -5.82 0.25
C ILE A 81 -15.12 -5.50 0.49
N LYS A 82 -15.58 -5.67 1.72
CA LYS A 82 -16.93 -5.30 2.17
C LYS A 82 -17.04 -3.78 2.22
N ARG A 83 -18.19 -3.25 1.79
CA ARG A 83 -18.47 -1.81 1.77
C ARG A 83 -18.21 -1.13 3.13
N LYS A 84 -18.55 -1.80 4.23
CA LYS A 84 -18.35 -1.28 5.59
C LYS A 84 -16.88 -1.02 5.92
N ASP A 85 -15.99 -1.94 5.55
CA ASP A 85 -14.56 -1.86 5.84
C ASP A 85 -13.92 -0.81 4.94
N LEU A 86 -14.40 -0.70 3.69
CA LEU A 86 -14.03 0.37 2.75
C LEU A 86 -14.38 1.76 3.31
N SER A 87 -15.58 1.95 3.87
CA SER A 87 -15.99 3.26 4.40
C SER A 87 -15.38 3.60 5.76
N SER A 88 -14.97 2.61 6.55
CA SER A 88 -14.41 2.83 7.90
C SER A 88 -12.91 3.08 7.90
N GLU A 89 -12.17 2.51 6.94
CA GLU A 89 -10.70 2.56 6.97
C GLU A 89 -10.09 3.62 6.06
N ILE A 90 -10.77 4.00 4.96
CA ILE A 90 -10.17 4.80 3.90
C ILE A 90 -10.88 6.16 3.73
N PRO A 91 -10.13 7.24 3.44
CA PRO A 91 -10.73 8.56 3.23
C PRO A 91 -11.72 8.55 2.06
N MET A 92 -12.82 9.30 2.20
CA MET A 92 -13.84 9.41 1.16
C MET A 92 -13.27 9.95 -0.17
N ALA A 93 -12.30 10.86 -0.10
CA ALA A 93 -11.59 11.39 -1.26
C ALA A 93 -10.92 10.29 -2.09
N MET A 94 -10.29 9.32 -1.42
CA MET A 94 -9.74 8.15 -2.09
C MET A 94 -10.84 7.36 -2.79
N ILE A 95 -11.95 7.08 -2.11
CA ILE A 95 -13.07 6.31 -2.68
C ILE A 95 -13.59 6.95 -3.98
N TRP A 96 -13.74 8.28 -4.01
CA TRP A 96 -14.19 9.01 -5.20
C TRP A 96 -13.15 9.06 -6.34
N SER A 97 -11.87 8.84 -6.02
CA SER A 97 -10.80 8.74 -7.01
C SER A 97 -10.63 7.34 -7.63
N LEU A 98 -11.30 6.31 -7.08
CA LEU A 98 -11.20 4.91 -7.53
C LEU A 98 -12.04 4.63 -8.78
N GLY A 99 -11.60 5.15 -9.92
CA GLY A 99 -12.18 4.83 -11.23
C GLY A 99 -11.14 4.88 -12.33
N GLY A 100 -11.35 4.10 -13.38
CA GLY A 100 -10.43 4.02 -14.51
C GLY A 100 -10.34 2.62 -15.12
N PRO A 101 -9.63 2.49 -16.26
CA PRO A 101 -9.58 1.25 -17.03
C PRO A 101 -8.64 0.19 -16.41
N THR A 102 -7.56 0.62 -15.75
CA THR A 102 -6.53 -0.27 -15.18
C THR A 102 -6.27 0.05 -13.72
N SER A 103 -5.73 -0.92 -12.97
CA SER A 103 -5.39 -0.72 -11.57
C SER A 103 -4.32 0.37 -11.40
N ASP A 104 -3.35 0.44 -12.31
CA ASP A 104 -2.32 1.49 -12.31
C ASP A 104 -2.91 2.88 -12.55
N PHE A 105 -3.84 3.02 -13.50
CA PHE A 105 -4.48 4.30 -13.77
C PHE A 105 -5.33 4.77 -12.57
N MET A 106 -6.08 3.85 -11.97
CA MET A 106 -6.81 4.13 -10.73
C MET A 106 -5.87 4.59 -9.63
N LEU A 107 -4.71 3.95 -9.48
CA LEU A 107 -3.72 4.29 -8.47
C LEU A 107 -3.04 5.64 -8.75
N GLY A 108 -2.79 5.98 -10.02
CA GLY A 108 -2.33 7.31 -10.43
C GLY A 108 -3.31 8.41 -10.03
N ARG A 109 -4.62 8.19 -10.21
CA ARG A 109 -5.65 9.13 -9.74
C ARG A 109 -5.67 9.26 -8.21
N VAL A 110 -5.51 8.15 -7.49
CA VAL A 110 -5.38 8.18 -6.02
C VAL A 110 -4.16 8.99 -5.60
N PHE A 111 -3.01 8.78 -6.25
CA PHE A 111 -1.78 9.52 -5.97
C PHE A 111 -1.96 11.02 -6.19
N GLU A 112 -2.58 11.42 -7.29
CA GLU A 112 -2.83 12.83 -7.59
C GLU A 112 -3.69 13.52 -6.53
N VAL A 113 -4.78 12.87 -6.08
CA VAL A 113 -5.62 13.41 -5.02
C VAL A 113 -4.88 13.40 -3.67
N ALA A 114 -4.12 12.35 -3.34
CA ALA A 114 -3.32 12.32 -2.11
C ALA A 114 -2.26 13.44 -2.09
N MET A 115 -1.65 13.74 -3.23
CA MET A 115 -0.71 14.86 -3.39
C MET A 115 -1.40 16.21 -3.09
N GLU A 116 -2.58 16.46 -3.64
CA GLU A 116 -3.36 17.68 -3.35
C GLU A 116 -3.64 17.82 -1.85
N TYR A 117 -4.04 16.73 -1.19
CA TYR A 117 -4.32 16.71 0.24
C TYR A 117 -3.06 16.94 1.09
N ALA A 118 -1.95 16.30 0.74
CA ALA A 118 -0.67 16.47 1.40
C ALA A 118 -0.18 17.92 1.33
N LEU A 119 -0.32 18.55 0.16
CA LEU A 119 0.18 19.89 -0.13
C LEU A 119 -0.82 21.00 0.19
N LYS A 120 -2.05 20.67 0.60
CA LYS A 120 -3.00 21.63 1.16
C LYS A 120 -2.33 22.44 2.27
N ASP A 121 -2.48 23.77 2.26
CA ASP A 121 -1.84 24.69 3.23
C ASP A 121 -0.30 24.74 3.19
N VAL A 122 0.37 23.94 2.35
CA VAL A 122 1.83 24.06 2.12
C VAL A 122 2.12 25.26 1.23
N TYR A 123 1.26 25.52 0.24
CA TYR A 123 1.46 26.60 -0.73
C TYR A 123 0.70 27.90 -0.43
N LYS A 124 -0.30 27.88 0.47
CA LYS A 124 -1.33 28.93 0.51
C LYS A 124 -1.26 29.83 1.76
N THR A 125 -1.22 31.14 1.52
CA THR A 125 -1.93 32.16 2.32
C THR A 125 -2.84 32.96 1.39
N ASP A 126 -3.85 33.63 1.96
CA ASP A 126 -4.99 34.20 1.23
C ASP A 126 -4.66 35.27 0.17
N ASN A 127 -3.39 35.72 0.02
CA ASN A 127 -2.95 36.58 -1.08
C ASN A 127 -1.46 36.43 -1.48
N ASN A 128 -0.69 35.51 -0.89
CA ASN A 128 0.74 35.32 -1.20
C ASN A 128 1.16 33.85 -1.11
N THR A 129 1.97 33.40 -2.06
CA THR A 129 2.66 32.11 -1.99
C THR A 129 3.77 32.20 -0.93
N TYR A 130 3.82 31.22 -0.01
CA TYR A 130 4.93 31.12 0.93
C TYR A 130 6.26 31.01 0.19
N ASP A 131 7.33 31.60 0.73
CA ASP A 131 8.67 31.31 0.23
C ASP A 131 9.02 29.82 0.39
N VAL A 132 10.03 29.38 -0.34
CA VAL A 132 10.42 27.95 -0.40
C VAL A 132 10.76 27.39 0.99
N ASP A 133 11.35 28.19 1.88
CA ASP A 133 11.79 27.73 3.20
C ASP A 133 10.61 27.58 4.16
N MET A 134 9.64 28.48 4.09
CA MET A 134 8.38 28.34 4.81
C MET A 134 7.59 27.12 4.32
N GLN A 135 7.52 26.90 3.00
CA GLN A 135 6.88 25.69 2.44
C GLN A 135 7.55 24.40 2.97
N LYS A 136 8.89 24.34 2.97
CA LYS A 136 9.65 23.21 3.54
C LYS A 136 9.38 23.03 5.03
N THR A 137 9.28 24.11 5.79
CA THR A 137 8.99 24.06 7.24
C THR A 137 7.61 23.46 7.51
N ILE A 138 6.60 23.89 6.76
CA ILE A 138 5.23 23.36 6.89
C ILE A 138 5.19 21.89 6.48
N ALA A 139 5.83 21.53 5.36
CA ALA A 139 5.90 20.15 4.89
C ALA A 139 6.61 19.23 5.90
N LYS A 140 7.74 19.69 6.49
CA LYS A 140 8.47 18.95 7.54
C LYS A 140 7.61 18.71 8.77
N ARG A 141 6.85 19.72 9.20
CA ARG A 141 5.91 19.58 10.33
C ARG A 141 4.82 18.55 10.03
N LYS A 142 4.23 18.60 8.82
CA LYS A 142 3.24 17.60 8.40
C LYS A 142 3.84 16.19 8.35
N PHE A 143 5.02 16.05 7.75
CA PHE A 143 5.73 14.77 7.65
C PHE A 143 5.94 14.13 9.03
N SER A 144 6.44 14.90 10.00
CA SER A 144 6.63 14.42 11.38
C SER A 144 5.31 14.11 12.07
N LYS A 145 4.29 14.98 11.93
CA LYS A 145 2.98 14.81 12.58
C LYS A 145 2.25 13.54 12.10
N SER A 146 2.41 13.18 10.83
CA SER A 146 1.81 11.98 10.25
C SER A 146 2.62 10.71 10.49
N ASN A 147 3.71 10.77 11.28
CA ASN A 147 4.60 9.64 11.55
C ASN A 147 5.12 8.96 10.26
N CYS A 148 5.37 9.75 9.22
CA CYS A 148 5.71 9.24 7.89
C CYS A 148 6.92 8.29 7.89
N SER A 149 7.88 8.51 8.80
CA SER A 149 9.07 7.68 8.94
C SER A 149 8.79 6.25 9.45
N LEU A 150 7.58 5.95 9.95
CA LEU A 150 7.18 4.64 10.45
C LEU A 150 6.41 3.80 9.42
N ILE A 151 5.95 4.42 8.33
CA ILE A 151 5.14 3.72 7.33
C ILE A 151 5.99 2.69 6.58
N GLY A 152 5.51 1.45 6.51
CA GLY A 152 6.14 0.36 5.75
C GLY A 152 7.47 -0.12 6.33
N LYS A 153 7.58 -0.18 7.67
CA LYS A 153 8.75 -0.70 8.40
C LYS A 153 8.36 -1.81 9.35
#